data_AF-A0A7C1E2D1-F1
#
_entry.id   AF-A0A7C1E2D1-F1
#
_cell.length_a   1.000
_cell.length_b   1.000
_cell.length_c   1.000
_cell.angle_alpha   90.00
_cell.angle_beta   90.00
_cell.angle_gamma   90.00
#
_symmetry.space_group_name_H-M   'P 1'
#
loop_
_entity.id
_entity.type
_entity.pdbx_description
1 polymer ?
#
loop_
_entity_poly.entity_id
_entity_poly.type
_entity_poly.pdbx_seq_one_letter_code
_entity_poly.pdbx_strand_id
1 'polypeptide(L)'
;MRIEKTFTLGLIIILIGVSLTIFTFYLAYNAYLSYKPILPPTGDLSQAITNTSFELINLVAKIAFLGVMLWASTILLRYGVNVIKAEKPAEKKQE
;
A
#
# COMPACT_ATOMS: atom_id res chain seq x y z
N MET A 1 22.26 21.44 16.15
CA MET A 1 21.43 20.34 16.70
C MET A 1 20.06 20.14 16.02
N ARG A 2 19.43 21.16 15.39
CA ARG A 2 18.14 21.00 14.70
C ARG A 2 18.21 20.11 13.42
N ILE A 3 19.34 20.17 12.70
CA ILE A 3 19.61 19.44 11.44
C ILE A 3 19.88 17.93 11.65
N GLU A 4 20.26 17.50 12.86
CA GLU A 4 20.35 16.06 13.15
C GLU A 4 18.94 15.46 13.37
N LYS A 5 18.03 16.29 13.88
CA LYS A 5 16.69 15.87 14.28
C LYS A 5 15.75 15.69 13.09
N THR A 6 15.82 16.55 12.06
CA THR A 6 14.98 16.38 10.87
C THR A 6 15.46 15.21 10.01
N PHE A 7 16.76 14.89 10.01
CA PHE A 7 17.30 13.74 9.28
C PHE A 7 16.76 12.45 9.88
N THR A 8 16.88 12.34 11.20
CA THR A 8 16.36 11.24 11.99
C THR A 8 14.85 11.09 11.79
N LEU A 9 14.11 12.21 11.80
CA LEU A 9 12.67 12.21 11.54
C LEU A 9 12.32 11.69 10.14
N GLY A 10 13.02 12.16 9.10
CA GLY A 10 12.84 11.69 7.72
C GLY A 10 13.13 10.20 7.58
N LEU A 11 14.17 9.69 8.26
CA LEU A 11 14.54 8.28 8.26
C LEU A 11 13.46 7.43 8.97
N ILE A 12 12.92 7.88 10.10
CA ILE A 12 11.80 7.22 10.80
C ILE A 12 10.57 7.14 9.89
N ILE A 13 10.22 8.24 9.21
CA ILE A 13 9.07 8.27 8.30
C ILE A 13 9.27 7.27 7.15
N ILE A 14 10.47 7.18 6.59
CA ILE A 14 10.79 6.18 5.54
C ILE A 14 10.64 4.77 6.11
N LEU A 15 11.19 4.47 7.29
CA LEU A 15 11.07 3.15 7.91
C LEU A 15 9.61 2.74 8.11
N ILE A 16 8.74 3.66 8.53
CA ILE A 16 7.31 3.42 8.65
C ILE A 16 6.69 3.13 7.29
N GLY A 17 7.00 3.94 6.26
CA GLY A 17 6.52 3.74 4.89
C GLY A 17 6.94 2.39 4.30
N VAL A 18 8.20 1.97 4.52
CA VAL A 18 8.70 0.66 4.08
C VAL A 18 7.96 -0.46 4.82
N SER A 19 7.81 -0.35 6.14
CA SER A 19 7.12 -1.35 6.95
C SER A 19 5.68 -1.53 6.51
N LEU A 20 4.96 -0.44 6.24
CA LEU A 20 3.60 -0.48 5.71
C LEU A 20 3.53 -1.07 4.30
N THR A 21 4.52 -0.78 3.45
CA THR A 21 4.60 -1.36 2.11
C THR A 21 4.75 -2.88 2.19
N ILE A 22 5.70 -3.36 2.98
CA ILE A 22 5.94 -4.80 3.20
C ILE A 22 4.67 -5.46 3.77
N PHE A 23 4.05 -4.84 4.76
CA PHE A 23 2.81 -5.36 5.36
C PHE A 23 1.66 -5.42 4.35
N THR A 24 1.49 -4.41 3.50
CA THR A 24 0.47 -4.39 2.45
C THR A 24 0.70 -5.53 1.45
N PHE A 25 1.93 -5.73 1.01
CA PHE A 25 2.29 -6.85 0.14
C PHE A 25 2.07 -8.21 0.80
N TYR A 26 2.39 -8.34 2.09
CA TYR A 26 2.15 -9.55 2.86
C TYR A 26 0.65 -9.88 2.94
N LEU A 27 -0.21 -8.89 3.21
CA LEU A 27 -1.67 -9.10 3.19
C LEU A 27 -2.19 -9.48 1.81
N ALA A 28 -1.70 -8.81 0.75
CA ALA A 28 -2.08 -9.13 -0.62
C ALA A 28 -1.69 -10.56 -1.01
N TYR A 29 -0.47 -10.98 -0.64
CA TYR A 29 0.02 -12.34 -0.90
C TYR A 29 -0.78 -13.40 -0.14
N ASN A 30 -1.08 -13.15 1.13
CA ASN A 30 -1.94 -14.05 1.91
C ASN A 30 -3.36 -14.13 1.35
N ALA A 31 -3.93 -13.00 0.91
CA ALA A 31 -5.24 -12.98 0.27
C ALA A 31 -5.24 -13.80 -1.03
N TYR A 32 -4.16 -13.70 -1.82
CA TYR A 32 -3.97 -14.51 -3.02
C TYR A 32 -3.90 -16.01 -2.71
N LEU A 33 -3.10 -16.42 -1.72
CA LEU A 33 -2.94 -17.83 -1.35
C LEU A 33 -4.21 -18.42 -0.70
N SER A 34 -4.93 -17.62 0.09
CA SER A 34 -6.12 -18.08 0.81
C SER A 34 -7.39 -18.04 -0.03
N TYR A 35 -7.33 -17.46 -1.23
CA TYR A 35 -8.48 -17.32 -2.09
C TYR A 35 -8.96 -18.70 -2.59
N LYS A 36 -10.17 -19.07 -2.20
CA LYS A 36 -10.89 -20.24 -2.71
C LYS A 36 -12.26 -19.76 -3.19
N PRO A 37 -12.55 -19.80 -4.50
CA PRO A 37 -13.85 -19.39 -5.00
C PRO A 37 -14.94 -20.29 -4.41
N ILE A 38 -15.87 -19.70 -3.66
CA ILE A 38 -17.05 -20.40 -3.16
C ILE A 38 -18.10 -20.31 -4.27
N LEU A 39 -18.02 -21.24 -5.23
CA LEU A 39 -19.03 -21.39 -6.27
C LEU A 39 -19.90 -22.59 -5.89
N PRO A 40 -21.01 -22.39 -5.15
CA PRO A 40 -21.92 -23.48 -4.86
C PRO A 40 -22.44 -24.05 -6.20
N PRO A 41 -22.53 -25.38 -6.36
CA PRO A 41 -23.14 -25.96 -7.55
C PRO A 41 -24.61 -25.51 -7.61
N THR A 42 -24.95 -24.67 -8.58
CA THR A 42 -26.30 -24.15 -8.80
C THR A 42 -26.91 -24.80 -10.03
N GLY A 43 -28.16 -25.27 -9.92
CA GLY A 43 -28.93 -25.81 -11.05
C GLY A 43 -29.50 -24.74 -11.99
N ASP A 44 -29.40 -23.46 -11.62
CA ASP A 44 -29.96 -22.32 -12.36
C ASP A 44 -28.87 -21.28 -12.71
N LEU A 45 -28.90 -20.80 -13.95
CA LEU A 45 -27.93 -19.85 -14.50
C LEU A 45 -28.03 -18.48 -13.84
N SER A 46 -29.24 -18.03 -13.52
CA SER A 46 -29.47 -16.72 -12.87
C SER A 46 -28.78 -16.67 -11.50
N GLN A 47 -28.88 -17.76 -10.75
CA GLN A 47 -28.24 -17.91 -9.44
C GLN A 47 -26.71 -17.96 -9.55
N ALA A 48 -26.17 -18.66 -10.56
CA ALA A 48 -24.73 -18.72 -10.82
C ALA A 48 -24.13 -17.33 -11.11
N ILE A 49 -24.82 -16.55 -11.95
CA ILE A 49 -24.40 -15.18 -12.31
C ILE A 49 -24.40 -14.30 -11.07
N THR A 50 -25.48 -14.32 -10.30
CA THR A 50 -25.64 -13.48 -9.10
C THR A 50 -24.55 -13.78 -8.07
N ASN A 51 -24.32 -15.06 -7.75
CA ASN A 51 -23.28 -15.47 -6.80
C ASN A 51 -21.88 -15.02 -7.25
N THR A 52 -21.58 -15.18 -8.55
CA THR A 52 -20.28 -14.77 -9.12
C THR A 52 -20.12 -13.24 -9.08
N SER A 53 -21.16 -12.48 -9.39
CA SER A 53 -21.13 -11.01 -9.31
C SER A 53 -20.86 -10.52 -7.89
N PHE A 54 -21.50 -11.12 -6.88
CA PHE A 54 -21.25 -10.76 -5.49
C PHE A 54 -19.80 -11.04 -5.07
N GLU A 55 -19.25 -12.20 -5.45
CA GLU A 55 -17.86 -12.54 -5.15
C GLU A 55 -16.88 -11.58 -5.84
N LEU A 56 -17.13 -11.22 -7.10
CA LEU A 56 -16.32 -10.24 -7.83
C LEU A 56 -16.33 -8.87 -7.15
N ILE A 57 -17.50 -8.38 -6.72
CA ILE A 57 -17.61 -7.09 -6.01
C ILE A 57 -16.80 -7.14 -4.71
N ASN A 58 -16.88 -8.23 -3.96
CA ASN A 58 -16.11 -8.43 -2.73
C ASN A 58 -14.60 -8.41 -2.98
N LEU A 59 -14.14 -9.08 -4.05
CA LEU A 59 -12.72 -9.09 -4.44
C LEU A 59 -12.25 -7.70 -4.86
N VAL A 60 -13.02 -7.00 -5.68
CA VAL A 60 -12.70 -5.63 -6.11
C VAL A 60 -12.62 -4.68 -4.91
N ALA A 61 -13.53 -4.78 -3.96
CA ALA A 61 -13.49 -3.98 -2.74
C ALA A 61 -12.21 -4.23 -1.92
N LYS A 62 -11.81 -5.50 -1.75
CA LYS A 62 -10.55 -5.86 -1.07
C LYS A 62 -9.33 -5.33 -1.81
N ILE A 63 -9.29 -5.45 -3.14
CA ILE A 63 -8.20 -4.93 -3.98
C ILE A 63 -8.12 -3.40 -3.88
N ALA A 64 -9.27 -2.71 -3.92
CA ALA A 64 -9.32 -1.25 -3.77
C ALA A 64 -8.75 -0.81 -2.43
N PHE A 65 -9.10 -1.50 -1.34
CA PHE A 65 -8.56 -1.21 -0.01
C PHE A 65 -7.03 -1.42 0.05
N LEU A 66 -6.52 -2.53 -0.49
CA LEU A 66 -5.08 -2.77 -0.58
C LEU A 66 -4.37 -1.70 -1.42
N GLY A 67 -5.00 -1.23 -2.50
CA GLY A 67 -4.50 -0.13 -3.32
C GLY A 67 -4.36 1.17 -2.53
N VAL A 68 -5.35 1.52 -1.71
CA VAL A 68 -5.28 2.70 -0.82
C VAL A 68 -4.17 2.56 0.22
N MET A 69 -4.00 1.37 0.81
CA MET A 69 -2.89 1.11 1.74
C MET A 69 -1.52 1.29 1.07
N LEU A 70 -1.34 0.77 -0.14
CA LEU A 70 -0.09 0.91 -0.88
C LEU A 70 0.18 2.37 -1.27
N TRP A 71 -0.87 3.09 -1.69
CA TRP A 71 -0.79 4.51 -1.98
C TRP A 71 -0.33 5.31 -0.76
N ALA A 72 -0.93 5.07 0.42
CA ALA A 72 -0.58 5.76 1.66
C ALA A 72 0.87 5.50 2.05
N SER A 73 1.33 4.26 1.92
CA SER A 73 2.72 3.86 2.16
C SER A 73 3.69 4.62 1.25
N THR A 74 3.35 4.77 -0.02
CA THR A 74 4.15 5.51 -1.01
C THR A 74 4.24 7.00 -0.69
N ILE A 75 3.18 7.59 -0.14
CA ILE A 75 3.16 8.99 0.29
C ILE A 75 4.09 9.21 1.48
N LEU A 76 4.07 8.31 2.47
CA LEU A 76 4.99 8.38 3.59
C LEU A 76 6.45 8.30 3.11
N LEU A 77 6.75 7.36 2.22
CA LEU A 77 8.09 7.23 1.63
C LEU A 77 8.52 8.52 0.93
N ARG A 78 7.65 9.08 0.08
CA ARG A 78 7.91 10.35 -0.62
C ARG A 78 8.15 11.49 0.35
N TYR A 79 7.32 11.60 1.40
CA TYR A 79 7.44 12.64 2.40
C TYR A 79 8.76 12.50 3.19
N GLY A 80 9.10 11.31 3.65
CA GLY A 80 10.35 11.06 4.36
C GLY A 80 11.59 11.36 3.51
N VAL A 81 11.59 10.98 2.23
CA VAL A 81 12.67 11.33 1.29
C VAL A 81 12.76 12.86 1.10
N ASN A 82 11.63 13.55 0.97
CA ASN A 82 11.61 15.00 0.82
C ASN A 82 12.14 15.71 2.07
N VAL A 83 11.82 15.22 3.27
CA VAL A 83 12.34 15.76 4.54
C VAL A 83 13.86 15.65 4.57
N ILE A 84 14.43 14.50 4.22
CA ILE A 84 15.89 14.29 4.16
C ILE A 84 16.53 15.18 3.09
N LYS A 85 15.90 15.32 1.91
CA LYS A 85 16.42 16.16 0.82
C LYS A 85 16.41 17.65 1.17
N ALA A 86 15.37 18.12 1.85
CA ALA A 86 15.28 19.52 2.30
C ALA A 86 16.39 19.88 3.31
N GLU A 87 16.96 18.86 3.96
CA GLU A 87 18.05 19.02 4.90
C GLU A 87 19.44 19.03 4.30
N LYS A 88 19.62 18.46 3.11
CA LYS A 88 20.84 18.63 2.32
C LYS A 88 20.71 19.98 1.62
N PRO A 89 21.31 21.08 2.14
CA PRO A 89 21.25 22.35 1.43
C PRO A 89 21.92 22.12 0.08
N ALA A 90 21.34 22.66 -1.00
CA ALA A 90 21.92 22.62 -2.33
C ALA A 90 23.42 22.89 -2.23
N GLU A 91 24.21 21.87 -2.55
CA GLU A 91 25.66 21.96 -2.64
C GLU A 91 25.95 23.00 -3.73
N LYS A 92 26.29 24.21 -3.26
CA LYS A 92 26.93 25.32 -3.98
C LYS A 92 26.70 25.35 -5.50
N LYS A 93 25.76 26.17 -5.96
CA LYS A 93 26.04 27.01 -7.12
C LYS A 93 27.02 28.11 -6.67
N GLN A 94 28.30 27.77 -6.60
CA GLN A 94 29.39 28.74 -6.69
C GLN A 94 29.99 28.57 -8.08
N GLU A 95 29.54 29.40 -9.01
CA GLU A 95 30.25 30.05 -10.14
C GLU A 95 29.23 30.56 -11.17
#